data_AF-A0A2E6KA31-F1
#
_entry.id   AF-A0A2E6KA31-F1
#
_cell.length_a   1.000
_cell.length_b   1.000
_cell.length_c   1.000
_cell.angle_alpha   90.00
_cell.angle_beta   90.00
_cell.angle_gamma   90.00
#
_symmetry.space_group_name_H-M   'P 1'
#
loop_
_entity.id
_entity.type
_entity.pdbx_description
1 polymer ?
#
loop_
_entity_poly.entity_id
_entity_poly.type
_entity_poly.pdbx_seq_one_letter_code
_entity_poly.pdbx_strand_id
1 'polypeptide(L)'
;MLHAYQLSRNLAGFTCRSKSNCLRGAARYSAGQEKDRTYSEPPAKRFARCRALFGTNTGRFRASREHAAPAHVAPAMKIIAPIAATMALALAACATTPSGSADELLTVTGEATYRQRIALPQDAVITVRIEDVSRADAAATVLGEQTYATNGRSVPLPFEVNVYRSGLEDAVRTNARVTIVDGEGRLIWTTDTNHPVTATAGQDDIDLGTLVLSQAAG
;
A
#
# COMPACT_ATOMS: atom_id res chain seq x y z
N MET A 1 -7.95 38.95 15.33
CA MET A 1 -6.73 38.58 14.59
C MET A 1 -6.74 37.06 14.49
N LEU A 2 -7.11 36.51 13.33
CA LEU A 2 -6.16 36.03 12.29
C LEU A 2 -5.25 34.93 12.87
N HIS A 3 -5.07 33.75 12.30
CA HIS A 3 -5.63 32.99 11.18
C HIS A 3 -4.75 31.72 11.14
N ALA A 4 -5.26 30.62 10.55
CA ALA A 4 -4.46 29.58 9.86
C ALA A 4 -3.55 28.66 10.74
N TYR A 5 -3.30 27.37 10.48
CA TYR A 5 -3.43 26.57 9.26
C TYR A 5 -3.17 25.06 9.58
N GLN A 6 -3.96 24.14 9.00
CA GLN A 6 -3.62 22.79 8.43
C GLN A 6 -2.95 21.70 9.33
N LEU A 7 -3.06 20.37 9.16
CA LEU A 7 -3.64 19.38 8.23
C LEU A 7 -3.55 18.04 9.04
N SER A 8 -4.45 17.07 9.02
CA SER A 8 -4.39 15.92 8.09
C SER A 8 -5.26 14.80 8.68
N ARG A 9 -6.49 14.65 8.16
CA ARG A 9 -7.24 13.40 8.24
C ARG A 9 -7.51 12.95 6.82
N ASN A 10 -6.82 11.88 6.45
CA ASN A 10 -7.30 10.79 5.61
C ASN A 10 -8.43 11.14 4.65
N LEU A 11 -8.06 11.58 3.45
CA LEU A 11 -8.89 11.42 2.26
C LEU A 11 -8.05 10.71 1.21
N ALA A 12 -8.36 9.42 1.04
CA ALA A 12 -7.91 8.58 -0.04
C ALA A 12 -8.09 9.29 -1.38
N GLY A 13 -6.99 9.54 -2.08
CA GLY A 13 -6.98 10.04 -3.44
C GLY A 13 -7.45 8.94 -4.40
N PHE A 14 -8.76 8.80 -4.57
CA PHE A 14 -9.30 8.11 -5.74
C PHE A 14 -9.15 9.02 -6.96
N THR A 15 -8.07 8.86 -7.72
CA THR A 15 -7.96 9.47 -9.05
C THR A 15 -8.91 8.77 -10.01
N CYS A 16 -10.09 9.36 -10.25
CA CYS A 16 -11.06 8.84 -11.20
C CYS A 16 -10.70 9.32 -12.62
N ARG A 17 -10.10 8.44 -13.43
CA ARG A 17 -9.57 8.72 -14.79
C ARG A 17 -10.62 8.60 -15.92
N SER A 18 -11.92 8.48 -15.65
CA SER A 18 -12.92 8.44 -16.74
C SER A 18 -14.37 8.56 -16.25
N LYS A 19 -15.20 9.28 -17.02
CA LYS A 19 -16.66 9.45 -16.82
C LYS A 19 -17.47 8.15 -16.86
N SER A 20 -16.92 7.03 -17.29
CA SER A 20 -17.68 5.77 -17.45
C SER A 20 -17.66 4.81 -16.27
N ASN A 21 -16.90 5.09 -15.18
CA ASN A 21 -16.79 4.16 -14.03
C ASN A 21 -17.36 4.67 -12.69
N CYS A 22 -18.03 5.84 -12.66
CA CYS A 22 -18.72 6.33 -11.45
C CYS A 22 -20.13 5.75 -11.25
N LEU A 23 -20.71 5.04 -12.22
CA LEU A 23 -22.11 4.59 -12.14
C LEU A 23 -22.30 3.14 -11.64
N ARG A 24 -21.25 2.46 -11.16
CA ARG A 24 -21.35 1.09 -10.61
C ARG A 24 -21.09 0.94 -9.10
N GLY A 25 -20.70 2.01 -8.41
CA GLY A 25 -20.35 1.99 -6.97
C GLY A 25 -21.48 2.36 -6.00
N ALA A 26 -22.62 2.86 -6.48
CA ALA A 26 -23.68 3.42 -5.62
C ALA A 26 -24.86 2.47 -5.32
N ALA A 27 -24.72 1.16 -5.56
CA ALA A 27 -25.85 0.21 -5.51
C ALA A 27 -25.66 -1.01 -4.58
N ARG A 28 -24.76 -0.97 -3.58
CA ARG A 28 -24.58 -2.05 -2.59
C ARG A 28 -24.39 -1.59 -1.13
N TYR A 29 -24.84 -0.38 -0.76
CA TYR A 29 -24.74 0.10 0.62
C TYR A 29 -26.10 0.27 1.34
N SER A 30 -27.22 -0.08 0.69
CA SER A 30 -28.56 0.22 1.20
C SER A 30 -29.42 -1.01 1.46
N ALA A 31 -28.83 -2.07 2.02
CA ALA A 31 -29.59 -3.25 2.47
C ALA A 31 -28.96 -3.84 3.73
N GLY A 32 -29.24 -3.24 4.88
CA GLY A 32 -28.85 -3.81 6.17
C GLY A 32 -29.12 -2.89 7.37
N GLN A 33 -30.29 -3.09 7.99
CA GLN A 33 -30.63 -2.82 9.40
C GLN A 33 -30.78 -1.32 9.77
N GLU A 34 -31.95 -0.69 9.83
CA GLU A 34 -33.23 -0.97 10.55
C GLU A 34 -33.07 -1.10 12.08
N LYS A 35 -33.80 -0.21 12.79
CA LYS A 35 -34.15 -0.17 14.22
C LYS A 35 -33.08 0.24 15.24
N ASP A 36 -33.03 1.54 15.52
CA ASP A 36 -33.50 2.00 16.84
C ASP A 36 -33.99 3.46 16.82
N ARG A 37 -35.20 3.67 17.37
CA ARG A 37 -35.87 4.96 17.48
C ARG A 37 -35.44 5.62 18.79
N THR A 38 -34.97 6.87 18.74
CA THR A 38 -35.31 7.92 19.73
C THR A 38 -34.98 9.29 19.13
N TYR A 39 -36.04 10.01 18.71
CA TYR A 39 -36.30 11.47 18.84
C TYR A 39 -35.13 12.46 18.58
N SER A 40 -35.19 13.42 17.64
CA SER A 40 -36.17 14.52 17.56
C SER A 40 -36.12 15.21 16.17
N GLU A 41 -37.23 15.84 15.80
CA GLU A 41 -37.58 16.43 14.48
C GLU A 41 -36.80 17.70 14.06
N PRO A 42 -36.91 18.13 12.77
CA PRO A 42 -35.95 19.00 12.08
C PRO A 42 -36.37 20.49 12.04
N PRO A 43 -35.44 21.40 11.71
CA PRO A 43 -35.79 22.58 10.93
C PRO A 43 -35.21 22.48 9.52
N ALA A 44 -36.13 22.39 8.56
CA ALA A 44 -35.90 22.64 7.15
C ALA A 44 -35.20 24.00 6.92
N LYS A 45 -34.66 24.13 5.70
CA LYS A 45 -34.15 25.32 5.00
C LYS A 45 -32.63 25.39 4.94
N ARG A 46 -32.08 25.12 3.74
CA ARG A 46 -31.38 26.13 2.91
C ARG A 46 -30.77 25.48 1.66
N PHE A 47 -31.64 25.02 0.76
CA PHE A 47 -31.29 24.98 -0.65
C PHE A 47 -31.49 26.38 -1.22
N ALA A 48 -30.39 27.08 -1.49
CA ALA A 48 -30.35 28.16 -2.48
C ALA A 48 -28.93 28.69 -2.68
N ARG A 49 -28.49 28.62 -3.94
CA ARG A 49 -27.55 29.53 -4.63
C ARG A 49 -26.04 29.29 -4.43
N CYS A 50 -25.44 28.68 -5.46
CA CYS A 50 -24.45 29.39 -6.26
C CYS A 50 -24.64 29.04 -7.75
N ARG A 51 -25.20 30.02 -8.45
CA ARG A 51 -25.43 30.12 -9.89
C ARG A 51 -24.27 30.93 -10.45
N ALA A 52 -23.74 30.50 -11.61
CA ALA A 52 -22.67 31.15 -12.39
C ALA A 52 -21.30 31.11 -11.69
N LEU A 53 -20.22 30.61 -12.29
CA LEU A 53 -19.60 31.09 -13.53
C LEU A 53 -18.73 29.97 -14.10
N PHE A 54 -19.04 29.42 -15.26
CA PHE A 54 -18.01 28.86 -16.13
C PHE A 54 -18.39 29.12 -17.58
N GLY A 55 -17.52 29.88 -18.23
CA GLY A 55 -17.71 30.46 -19.54
C GLY A 55 -17.83 29.42 -20.65
N THR A 56 -18.67 29.76 -21.61
CA THR A 56 -18.79 29.12 -22.91
C THR A 56 -17.53 29.37 -23.73
N ASN A 57 -16.62 28.39 -23.78
CA ASN A 57 -15.64 28.30 -24.87
C ASN A 57 -16.13 27.24 -25.86
N THR A 58 -16.96 27.68 -26.79
CA THR A 58 -17.35 26.92 -27.99
C THR A 58 -16.22 27.01 -29.01
N GLY A 59 -15.16 26.24 -28.74
CA GLY A 59 -14.09 25.93 -29.69
C GLY A 59 -14.62 25.02 -30.80
N ARG A 60 -15.08 25.65 -31.88
CA ARG A 60 -15.49 25.10 -33.17
C ARG A 60 -14.36 24.25 -33.79
N PHE A 61 -14.39 22.93 -33.59
CA PHE A 61 -13.58 22.03 -34.42
C PHE A 61 -14.26 21.83 -35.78
N ARG A 62 -13.66 22.46 -36.80
CA ARG A 62 -13.99 22.30 -38.22
C ARG A 62 -13.88 20.82 -38.61
N ALA A 63 -14.98 20.25 -39.05
CA ALA A 63 -14.97 19.13 -39.97
C ALA A 63 -14.42 19.63 -41.32
N SER A 64 -13.22 19.19 -41.71
CA SER A 64 -12.73 19.34 -43.08
C SER A 64 -13.13 18.10 -43.85
N ARG A 65 -14.26 18.19 -44.57
CA ARG A 65 -14.49 17.38 -45.77
C ARG A 65 -13.67 17.96 -46.92
N GLU A 66 -13.69 17.20 -48.01
CA GLU A 66 -13.30 17.55 -49.38
C GLU A 66 -11.89 17.10 -49.72
N HIS A 67 -11.78 15.89 -50.29
CA HIS A 67 -11.18 15.68 -51.61
C HIS A 67 -11.95 14.53 -52.28
N ALA A 68 -12.68 14.87 -53.33
CA ALA A 68 -13.42 13.96 -54.19
C ALA A 68 -12.58 13.60 -55.43
N ALA A 69 -12.65 12.32 -55.82
CA ALA A 69 -12.61 11.76 -57.19
C ALA A 69 -11.31 11.92 -58.03
N PRO A 70 -11.03 11.06 -59.05
CA PRO A 70 -11.98 10.21 -59.78
C PRO A 70 -11.61 8.72 -59.93
N ALA A 71 -12.66 7.97 -60.30
CA ALA A 71 -12.64 6.59 -60.71
C ALA A 71 -12.02 6.41 -62.10
N HIS A 72 -11.13 5.43 -62.26
CA HIS A 72 -10.84 4.84 -63.57
C HIS A 72 -10.70 3.32 -63.46
N VAL A 73 -11.76 2.64 -63.93
CA VAL A 73 -11.81 1.47 -64.81
C VAL A 73 -10.86 0.29 -64.55
N ALA A 74 -11.45 -0.85 -64.16
CA ALA A 74 -10.84 -2.19 -64.17
C ALA A 74 -10.51 -2.65 -65.61
N PRO A 75 -9.59 -3.63 -65.78
CA PRO A 75 -10.12 -4.95 -66.08
C PRO A 75 -9.40 -6.12 -65.39
N ALA A 76 -10.20 -7.17 -65.19
CA ALA A 76 -9.88 -8.50 -64.70
C ALA A 76 -8.63 -9.14 -65.30
N MET A 77 -7.83 -9.84 -64.48
CA MET A 77 -7.12 -11.04 -64.96
C MET A 77 -6.58 -11.92 -63.81
N LYS A 78 -7.18 -13.12 -63.72
CA LYS A 78 -6.63 -14.42 -63.29
C LYS A 78 -6.25 -14.68 -61.82
N ILE A 79 -7.17 -15.39 -61.18
CA ILE A 79 -6.96 -16.37 -60.12
C ILE A 79 -6.04 -17.49 -60.63
N ILE A 80 -4.88 -17.68 -60.00
CA ILE A 80 -4.17 -18.98 -59.93
C ILE A 80 -3.69 -19.18 -58.49
N ALA A 81 -4.46 -20.02 -57.78
CA ALA A 81 -4.15 -21.04 -56.77
C ALA A 81 -2.84 -21.03 -55.91
N PRO A 82 -2.90 -21.64 -54.70
CA PRO A 82 -2.20 -21.21 -53.50
C PRO A 82 -1.16 -22.22 -52.97
N ILE A 83 0.12 -21.85 -52.80
CA ILE A 83 1.09 -22.66 -52.04
C ILE A 83 2.16 -21.74 -51.41
N ALA A 84 2.01 -21.44 -50.12
CA ALA A 84 3.07 -21.09 -49.15
C ALA A 84 2.36 -20.73 -47.83
N ALA A 85 1.82 -21.71 -47.11
CA ALA A 85 2.55 -22.30 -45.99
C ALA A 85 3.18 -21.24 -45.06
N THR A 86 2.34 -20.71 -44.17
CA THR A 86 2.61 -20.67 -42.72
C THR A 86 4.01 -20.24 -42.26
N MET A 87 4.28 -18.94 -42.10
CA MET A 87 5.32 -18.48 -41.15
C MET A 87 5.21 -16.98 -40.83
N ALA A 88 4.46 -16.62 -39.79
CA ALA A 88 4.61 -15.33 -39.09
C ALA A 88 3.87 -15.40 -37.73
N LEU A 89 4.16 -16.44 -36.94
CA LEU A 89 3.72 -16.55 -35.55
C LEU A 89 4.97 -16.71 -34.70
N ALA A 90 5.25 -15.73 -33.83
CA ALA A 90 6.11 -15.76 -32.63
C ALA A 90 7.10 -14.59 -32.51
N LEU A 91 6.60 -13.38 -32.23
CA LEU A 91 7.41 -12.33 -31.58
C LEU A 91 6.60 -11.62 -30.47
N ALA A 92 5.89 -12.39 -29.65
CA ALA A 92 5.19 -11.89 -28.46
C ALA A 92 5.67 -12.64 -27.21
N ALA A 93 6.95 -12.50 -26.86
CA ALA A 93 7.50 -13.11 -25.65
C ALA A 93 8.66 -12.29 -25.07
N CYS A 94 8.35 -11.06 -24.63
CA CYS A 94 9.13 -10.33 -23.62
C CYS A 94 8.17 -9.36 -22.91
N ALA A 95 7.15 -9.92 -22.25
CA ALA A 95 6.47 -9.19 -21.19
C ALA A 95 7.34 -9.32 -19.94
N THR A 96 8.32 -8.41 -19.80
CA THR A 96 9.04 -8.23 -18.53
C THR A 96 8.02 -7.71 -17.52
N THR A 97 7.49 -8.61 -16.70
CA THR A 97 6.68 -8.27 -15.53
C THR A 97 7.58 -7.67 -14.44
N PRO A 98 7.07 -6.71 -13.66
CA PRO A 98 7.87 -5.72 -12.97
C PRO A 98 8.75 -6.38 -11.91
N SER A 99 10.05 -6.11 -12.00
CA SER A 99 10.92 -6.21 -10.84
C SER A 99 10.52 -5.09 -9.88
N GLY A 100 10.37 -5.44 -8.61
CA GLY A 100 10.04 -4.53 -7.53
C GLY A 100 10.73 -3.17 -7.65
N SER A 101 9.98 -2.09 -7.43
CA SER A 101 10.59 -0.77 -7.45
C SER A 101 11.40 -0.59 -6.16
N ALA A 102 12.59 0.00 -6.24
CA ALA A 102 13.43 0.29 -5.06
C ALA A 102 12.71 1.14 -4.00
N ASP A 103 11.70 1.90 -4.39
CA ASP A 103 10.86 2.75 -3.51
C ASP A 103 9.62 2.03 -2.95
N GLU A 104 9.48 0.73 -3.20
CA GLU A 104 8.34 -0.07 -2.74
C GLU A 104 8.43 -0.38 -1.25
N LEU A 105 7.32 -0.20 -0.54
CA LEU A 105 7.20 -0.55 0.87
C LEU A 105 6.87 -2.04 1.01
N LEU A 106 7.59 -2.71 1.90
CA LEU A 106 7.36 -4.06 2.35
C LEU A 106 6.84 -4.02 3.78
N THR A 107 5.85 -4.85 4.06
CA THR A 107 5.32 -5.02 5.40
C THR A 107 5.94 -6.27 6.02
N VAL A 108 6.52 -6.13 7.21
CA VAL A 108 7.08 -7.23 7.98
C VAL A 108 6.17 -7.49 9.17
N THR A 109 5.58 -8.68 9.23
CA THR A 109 4.63 -9.08 10.27
C THR A 109 5.21 -10.17 11.17
N GLY A 110 4.64 -10.33 12.36
CA GLY A 110 4.99 -11.41 13.26
C GLY A 110 4.36 -11.23 14.65
N GLU A 111 4.73 -12.12 15.56
CA GLU A 111 4.27 -12.11 16.95
C GLU A 111 5.44 -12.22 17.93
N ALA A 112 5.47 -11.36 18.93
CA ALA A 112 6.44 -11.42 20.02
C ALA A 112 5.86 -12.20 21.21
N THR A 113 6.61 -13.16 21.73
CA THR A 113 6.22 -13.97 22.90
C THR A 113 7.40 -14.21 23.84
N TYR A 114 7.16 -14.64 25.08
CA TYR A 114 8.20 -15.08 26.00
C TYR A 114 7.73 -16.28 26.82
N ARG A 115 8.68 -17.02 27.41
CA ARG A 115 8.40 -18.30 28.09
C ARG A 115 7.93 -18.13 29.54
N GLN A 116 8.31 -17.02 30.16
CA GLN A 116 8.02 -16.71 31.54
C GLN A 116 6.53 -16.42 31.70
N ARG A 117 5.93 -16.86 32.81
CA ARG A 117 4.51 -16.61 33.11
C ARG A 117 4.35 -15.34 33.92
N ILE A 118 4.87 -14.23 33.39
CA ILE A 118 4.84 -12.91 34.04
C ILE A 118 3.99 -11.99 33.18
N ALA A 119 3.15 -11.16 33.79
CA ALA A 119 2.37 -10.16 33.07
C ALA A 119 3.26 -8.98 32.69
N LEU A 120 3.03 -8.41 31.49
CA LEU A 120 3.66 -7.15 31.13
C LEU A 120 3.11 -6.01 32.00
N PRO A 121 3.97 -5.07 32.45
CA PRO A 121 3.51 -3.82 33.04
C PRO A 121 2.53 -3.09 32.11
N GLN A 122 1.58 -2.36 32.69
CA GLN A 122 0.56 -1.65 31.89
C GLN A 122 1.16 -0.52 31.04
N ASP A 123 2.27 0.05 31.51
CA ASP A 123 3.06 1.12 30.91
C ASP A 123 4.18 0.62 29.99
N ALA A 124 4.27 -0.69 29.74
CA ALA A 124 5.33 -1.23 28.89
C ALA A 124 5.15 -0.84 27.42
N VAL A 125 6.26 -0.55 26.76
CA VAL A 125 6.33 -0.15 25.34
C VAL A 125 7.14 -1.18 24.58
N ILE A 126 6.58 -1.73 23.51
CA ILE A 126 7.26 -2.61 22.57
C ILE A 126 7.76 -1.79 21.38
N THR A 127 9.03 -1.99 21.04
CA THR A 127 9.66 -1.43 19.85
C THR A 127 10.21 -2.57 19.01
N VAL A 128 9.83 -2.58 17.73
CA VAL A 128 10.28 -3.54 16.73
C VAL A 128 11.12 -2.80 15.71
N ARG A 129 12.32 -3.31 15.45
CA ARG A 129 13.30 -2.72 14.53
C ARG A 129 13.73 -3.76 13.53
N ILE A 130 13.78 -3.35 12.27
CA ILE A 130 14.49 -4.09 11.24
C ILE A 130 15.82 -3.37 11.03
N GLU A 131 16.92 -4.06 11.29
CA GLU A 131 18.26 -3.47 11.35
C GLU A 131 19.24 -4.19 10.41
N ASP A 132 20.07 -3.41 9.74
CA ASP A 132 21.23 -3.89 8.98
C ASP A 132 22.40 -4.10 9.95
N VAL A 133 22.77 -5.37 10.11
CA VAL A 133 23.84 -5.87 10.99
C VAL A 133 25.03 -6.38 10.18
N SER A 134 25.19 -5.92 8.94
CA SER A 134 26.31 -6.28 8.06
C SER A 134 27.68 -5.87 8.62
N ARG A 135 27.71 -4.80 9.43
CA ARG A 135 28.93 -4.26 10.03
C ARG A 135 29.05 -4.74 11.48
N ALA A 136 29.99 -5.66 11.72
CA ALA A 136 30.20 -6.23 13.06
C ALA A 136 30.71 -5.21 14.10
N ASP A 137 31.51 -4.22 13.67
CA ASP A 137 32.19 -3.26 14.56
C ASP A 137 31.50 -1.89 14.65
N ALA A 138 30.25 -1.79 14.19
CA ALA A 138 29.50 -0.54 14.17
C ALA A 138 28.09 -0.72 14.72
N ALA A 139 27.47 0.38 15.14
CA ALA A 139 26.05 0.39 15.45
C ALA A 139 25.24 -0.03 14.22
N ALA A 140 24.23 -0.86 14.42
CA ALA A 140 23.36 -1.34 13.35
C ALA A 140 22.53 -0.18 12.77
N THR A 141 22.36 -0.19 11.45
CA THR A 141 21.53 0.81 10.76
C THR A 141 20.08 0.38 10.82
N VAL A 142 19.18 1.24 11.29
CA VAL A 142 17.74 0.94 11.34
C VAL A 142 17.13 1.20 9.96
N LEU A 143 16.55 0.16 9.36
CA LEU A 143 15.85 0.20 8.07
C LEU A 143 14.36 0.54 8.24
N GLY A 144 13.78 0.15 9.37
CA GLY A 144 12.44 0.55 9.79
C GLY A 144 12.21 0.24 11.26
N GLU A 145 11.36 1.03 11.88
CA GLU A 145 11.03 0.93 13.29
C GLU A 145 9.55 1.15 13.49
N GLN A 146 8.94 0.35 14.36
CA GLN A 146 7.60 0.60 14.84
C GLN A 146 7.54 0.43 16.35
N THR A 147 6.84 1.36 17.01
CA THR A 147 6.66 1.36 18.46
C THR A 147 5.18 1.29 18.80
N TYR A 148 4.84 0.51 19.83
CA TYR A 148 3.48 0.34 20.33
C TYR A 148 3.44 0.32 21.86
N ALA A 149 2.41 0.93 22.44
CA ALA A 149 2.11 0.75 23.86
C ALA A 149 1.40 -0.60 24.07
N THR A 150 1.93 -1.43 24.95
CA THR A 150 1.35 -2.76 25.24
C THR A 150 0.04 -2.63 26.00
N ASN A 151 -0.15 -1.57 26.80
CA ASN A 151 -1.37 -1.29 27.59
C ASN A 151 -1.80 -2.49 28.46
N GLY A 152 -0.84 -3.27 28.97
CA GLY A 152 -1.10 -4.47 29.78
C GLY A 152 -1.67 -5.65 28.99
N ARG A 153 -1.59 -5.65 27.65
CA ARG A 153 -1.90 -6.83 26.83
C ARG A 153 -0.92 -7.96 27.16
N SER A 154 -1.44 -9.16 27.31
CA SER A 154 -0.64 -10.37 27.48
C SER A 154 -0.02 -10.80 26.15
N VAL A 155 1.14 -11.45 26.22
CA VAL A 155 1.72 -12.16 25.08
C VAL A 155 0.83 -13.33 24.64
N PRO A 156 0.83 -13.70 23.34
CA PRO A 156 1.62 -13.14 22.23
C PRO A 156 1.17 -11.74 21.78
N LEU A 157 2.13 -10.89 21.41
CA LEU A 157 1.90 -9.52 20.92
C LEU A 157 2.17 -9.44 19.41
N PRO A 158 1.16 -9.25 18.55
CA PRO A 158 1.38 -9.07 17.12
C PRO A 158 2.04 -7.71 16.84
N PHE A 159 2.87 -7.67 15.80
CA PHE A 159 3.52 -6.45 15.33
C PHE A 159 3.55 -6.38 13.81
N GLU A 160 3.74 -5.17 13.31
CA GLU A 160 3.90 -4.86 11.89
C GLU A 160 4.94 -3.74 11.72
N VAL A 161 5.93 -3.93 10.84
CA VAL A 161 6.92 -2.89 10.54
C VAL A 161 7.00 -2.70 9.04
N ASN A 162 6.88 -1.45 8.61
CA ASN A 162 7.05 -1.11 7.21
C ASN A 162 8.51 -0.72 6.93
N VAL A 163 9.09 -1.31 5.88
CA VAL A 163 10.47 -1.09 5.44
C VAL A 163 10.52 -0.89 3.94
N TYR A 164 11.46 -0.09 3.45
CA TYR A 164 11.67 0.03 2.00
C TYR A 164 12.39 -1.20 1.46
N ARG A 165 11.95 -1.71 0.30
CA ARG A 165 12.57 -2.85 -0.37
C ARG A 165 14.04 -2.60 -0.68
N SER A 166 14.39 -1.40 -1.17
CA SER A 166 15.79 -1.01 -1.40
C SER A 166 16.68 -1.19 -0.18
N GLY A 167 16.22 -0.78 1.00
CA GLY A 167 16.99 -0.92 2.24
C GLY A 167 17.28 -2.38 2.61
N LEU A 168 16.36 -3.30 2.32
CA LEU A 168 16.57 -4.73 2.53
C LEU A 168 17.47 -5.36 1.45
N GLU A 169 17.35 -4.91 0.20
CA GLU A 169 18.15 -5.43 -0.92
C GLU A 169 19.62 -4.95 -0.87
N ASP A 170 19.86 -3.74 -0.36
CA ASP A 170 21.19 -3.16 -0.19
C ASP A 170 21.94 -3.74 1.03
N ALA A 171 21.21 -4.25 2.02
CA ALA A 171 21.79 -4.82 3.24
C ALA A 171 22.32 -6.24 3.00
N VAL A 172 23.53 -6.54 3.50
CA VAL A 172 24.12 -7.89 3.39
C VAL A 172 23.55 -8.84 4.45
N ARG A 173 23.26 -8.32 5.64
CA ARG A 173 22.69 -9.05 6.77
C ARG A 173 21.69 -8.19 7.49
N THR A 174 20.45 -8.65 7.54
CA THR A 174 19.36 -7.99 8.26
C THR A 174 19.01 -8.81 9.50
N ASN A 175 18.45 -8.13 10.49
CA ASN A 175 17.91 -8.76 11.69
C ASN A 175 16.66 -8.02 12.16
N ALA A 176 15.64 -8.77 12.55
CA ALA A 176 14.50 -8.24 13.28
C ALA A 176 14.81 -8.29 14.79
N ARG A 177 14.81 -7.13 15.43
CA ARG A 177 14.96 -7.00 16.88
C ARG A 177 13.66 -6.49 17.48
N VAL A 178 13.21 -7.18 18.52
CA VAL A 178 12.11 -6.71 19.37
C VAL A 178 12.68 -6.37 20.73
N THR A 179 12.28 -5.22 21.27
CA THR A 179 12.61 -4.78 22.62
C THR A 179 11.36 -4.34 23.34
N ILE A 180 11.25 -4.64 24.63
CA ILE A 180 10.20 -4.11 25.50
C ILE A 180 10.85 -3.35 26.64
N VAL A 181 10.42 -2.11 26.84
CA VAL A 181 10.83 -1.26 27.96
C VAL A 181 9.66 -1.06 28.94
N ASP A 182 9.96 -0.89 30.21
CA ASP A 182 8.97 -0.49 31.22
C ASP A 182 8.70 1.04 31.19
N GLY A 183 7.76 1.53 32.01
CA GLY A 183 7.47 2.97 32.05
C GLY A 183 8.58 3.83 32.67
N GLU A 184 9.60 3.23 33.27
CA GLU A 184 10.82 3.91 33.71
C GLU A 184 11.89 3.96 32.59
N GLY A 185 11.62 3.33 31.45
CA GLY A 185 12.53 3.24 30.30
C GLY A 185 13.60 2.15 30.42
N ARG A 186 13.48 1.22 31.38
CA ARG A 186 14.41 0.10 31.50
C ARG A 186 14.04 -0.99 30.50
N LEU A 187 15.03 -1.53 29.80
CA LEU A 187 14.86 -2.70 28.95
C LEU A 187 14.57 -3.93 29.82
N ILE A 188 13.42 -4.56 29.60
CA ILE A 188 12.99 -5.75 30.35
C ILE A 188 12.97 -7.02 29.50
N TRP A 189 12.71 -6.90 28.18
CA TRP A 189 12.71 -8.03 27.25
C TRP A 189 13.37 -7.67 25.93
N THR A 190 14.11 -8.62 25.34
CA THR A 190 14.65 -8.50 23.98
C THR A 190 14.83 -9.86 23.30
N THR A 191 14.79 -9.88 21.96
CA THR A 191 15.20 -11.04 21.15
C THR A 191 16.68 -11.38 21.38
N ASP A 192 16.98 -12.62 21.74
CA ASP A 192 18.34 -13.16 21.94
C ASP A 192 18.87 -13.95 20.74
N THR A 193 18.02 -14.24 19.77
CA THR A 193 18.36 -14.98 18.56
C THR A 193 18.29 -14.07 17.33
N ASN A 194 19.04 -14.46 16.29
CA ASN A 194 19.03 -13.75 15.02
C ASN A 194 17.77 -14.13 14.22
N HIS A 195 17.03 -13.13 13.77
CA HIS A 195 15.81 -13.26 13.00
C HIS A 195 16.01 -12.56 11.64
N PRO A 196 16.64 -13.23 10.65
CA PRO A 196 16.94 -12.61 9.37
C PRO A 196 15.65 -12.25 8.60
N VAL A 197 15.67 -11.10 7.95
CA VAL A 197 14.54 -10.60 7.14
C VAL A 197 14.98 -10.49 5.70
N THR A 198 14.48 -11.39 4.85
CA THR A 198 14.87 -11.44 3.43
C THR A 198 13.69 -11.02 2.57
N ALA A 199 13.91 -10.05 1.68
CA ALA A 199 12.94 -9.69 0.66
C ALA A 199 12.99 -10.71 -0.50
N THR A 200 11.83 -11.17 -0.95
CA THR A 200 11.69 -11.98 -2.16
C THR A 200 11.02 -11.13 -3.24
N ALA A 201 11.49 -11.23 -4.48
CA ALA A 201 10.91 -10.50 -5.60
C ALA A 201 9.41 -10.81 -5.77
N GLY A 202 8.58 -9.77 -5.82
CA GLY A 202 7.12 -9.88 -5.98
C GLY A 202 6.36 -10.25 -4.71
N GLN A 203 7.00 -10.26 -3.54
CA GLN A 203 6.32 -10.32 -2.24
C GLN A 203 6.25 -8.94 -1.60
N ASP A 204 5.06 -8.53 -1.16
CA ASP A 204 4.84 -7.24 -0.50
C ASP A 204 4.78 -7.37 1.04
N ASP A 205 4.69 -8.62 1.52
CA ASP A 205 4.60 -8.98 2.94
C ASP A 205 5.59 -10.10 3.29
N ILE A 206 6.19 -9.98 4.47
CA ILE A 206 7.15 -10.93 5.05
C ILE A 206 6.66 -11.29 6.46
N ASP A 207 6.23 -12.53 6.64
CA ASP A 207 5.86 -13.07 7.96
C ASP A 207 7.10 -13.69 8.65
N LEU A 208 7.46 -13.16 9.82
CA LEU A 208 8.52 -13.69 10.68
C LEU A 208 8.03 -14.76 11.64
N GLY A 209 6.72 -15.00 11.70
CA GLY A 209 6.09 -15.91 12.64
C GLY A 209 6.29 -15.46 14.09
N THR A 210 6.54 -16.43 14.98
CA THR A 210 6.70 -16.16 16.41
C THR A 210 8.15 -15.90 16.80
N LEU A 211 8.43 -14.69 17.27
CA LEU A 211 9.70 -14.28 17.85
C LEU A 211 9.68 -14.49 19.37
N VAL A 212 10.63 -15.24 19.90
CA VAL A 212 10.75 -15.47 21.34
C VAL A 212 11.69 -14.44 21.95
N LEU A 213 11.22 -13.77 23.01
CA LEU A 213 11.98 -12.79 23.78
C LEU A 213 12.59 -13.45 25.02
N SER A 214 13.80 -13.00 25.32
CA SER A 214 14.54 -13.29 26.54
C SER A 214 14.52 -12.09 27.48
N GLN A 215 14.71 -12.33 28.77
CA GLN A 215 14.79 -11.25 29.74
C GLN A 215 16.11 -10.49 29.52
N ALA A 216 16.04 -9.16 29.44
CA ALA A 216 17.25 -8.37 29.42
C ALA A 216 17.95 -8.48 30.78
N ALA A 217 19.25 -8.77 30.78
CA ALA A 217 20.05 -8.71 31.99
C ALA A 217 20.11 -7.24 32.42
N GLY A 218 19.40 -6.91 33.50
CA GLY A 218 19.41 -5.60 34.15
C GLY A 218 20.66 -5.37 34.98
#